data_AF-A0A1W6ZK42-F1
#
_entry.id   AF-A0A1W6ZK42-F1
#
_cell.length_a   1.000
_cell.length_b   1.000
_cell.length_c   1.000
_cell.angle_alpha   90.00
_cell.angle_beta   90.00
_cell.angle_gamma   90.00
#
_symmetry.space_group_name_H-M   'P 1'
#
loop_
_entity.id
_entity.type
_entity.pdbx_description
1 polymer ?
#
loop_
_entity_poly.entity_id
_entity_poly.type
_entity_poly.pdbx_seq_one_letter_code
_entity_poly.pdbx_strand_id
1 'polypeptide(L)'
;MAGGTLPDASDTAVLMRRGDGGQQRVEMFVGNRQSPSRMVQDTELQPGDVVFLPQAPRFYIYGEVRGPGAYPVEHGLTVMRALSLAGGLTERASESRIDLNRTDVVTGDITKQRVKLGDKVQPGDVIHVDERLF
;
A
#
# COMPACT_ATOMS: atom_id res chain seq x y z
N MET A 1 28.03 -2.12 -0.48
CA MET A 1 26.92 -1.60 -1.31
C MET A 1 25.71 -2.45 -0.98
N ALA A 2 24.77 -1.95 -0.18
CA ALA A 2 23.55 -2.69 0.12
C ALA A 2 22.58 -2.51 -1.07
N GLY A 3 22.17 -3.62 -1.68
CA GLY A 3 21.22 -3.65 -2.79
C GLY A 3 19.92 -2.97 -2.37
N GLY A 4 19.41 -2.12 -3.26
CA GLY A 4 18.26 -1.25 -3.01
C GLY A 4 17.01 -2.00 -2.58
N THR A 5 16.03 -1.22 -2.11
CA THR A 5 14.73 -1.70 -1.68
C THR A 5 14.03 -2.46 -2.81
N LEU A 6 13.52 -3.66 -2.52
CA LEU A 6 12.67 -4.39 -3.44
C LEU A 6 11.41 -3.55 -3.76
N PRO A 7 10.80 -3.68 -4.96
CA PRO A 7 9.60 -2.93 -5.35
C PRO A 7 8.38 -3.11 -4.42
N ASP A 8 8.42 -4.09 -3.52
CA ASP A 8 7.35 -4.48 -2.61
C ASP A 8 7.67 -4.23 -1.12
N ALA A 9 8.82 -3.63 -0.81
CA ALA A 9 9.19 -3.30 0.56
C ALA A 9 8.38 -2.10 1.08
N SER A 10 7.90 -2.20 2.33
CA SER A 10 7.32 -1.07 3.05
C SER A 10 8.38 0.03 3.20
N ASP A 11 8.03 1.27 2.85
CA ASP A 11 8.88 2.45 3.10
C ASP A 11 8.96 2.82 4.59
N THR A 12 8.44 1.98 5.50
CA THR A 12 8.41 2.22 6.94
C THR A 12 9.12 1.09 7.70
N ALA A 13 10.17 1.41 8.43
CA ALA A 13 10.73 0.60 9.51
C ALA A 13 10.18 1.09 10.85
N VAL A 14 10.07 0.18 11.78
CA VAL A 14 9.70 0.47 13.16
C VAL A 14 10.86 0.07 14.05
N LEU A 15 11.44 1.02 14.76
CA LEU A 15 12.41 0.76 15.80
C LEU A 15 11.69 0.61 17.15
N MET A 16 11.99 -0.48 17.85
CA MET A 16 11.57 -0.69 19.23
C MET A 16 12.77 -0.49 20.15
N ARG A 17 12.69 0.55 20.99
CA ARG A 17 13.69 0.88 22.02
C ARG A 17 13.13 0.55 23.40
N ARG A 18 13.88 -0.23 24.18
CA ARG A 18 13.54 -0.49 25.59
C ARG A 18 14.31 0.51 26.46
N GLY A 19 13.62 1.47 27.04
CA GLY A 19 14.20 2.43 28.00
C GLY A 19 13.73 2.17 29.43
N ASP A 20 14.35 2.86 30.40
CA ASP A 20 14.05 2.75 31.85
C ASP A 20 12.60 3.11 32.24
N GLY A 21 11.80 3.66 31.30
CA GLY A 21 10.39 4.01 31.50
C GLY A 21 9.39 3.23 30.62
N GLY A 22 9.83 2.23 29.83
CA GLY A 22 8.94 1.43 28.97
C GLY A 22 9.46 1.20 27.54
N GLN A 23 8.62 0.57 26.70
CA GLN A 23 8.92 0.37 25.27
C GLN A 23 8.56 1.62 24.48
N GLN A 24 9.53 2.21 23.78
CA GLN A 24 9.32 3.29 22.82
C GLN A 24 9.28 2.71 21.40
N ARG A 25 8.21 3.02 20.66
CA ARG A 25 8.10 2.72 19.23
C ARG A 25 8.43 3.99 18.44
N VAL A 26 9.44 3.92 17.61
CA VAL A 26 9.84 5.00 16.69
C VAL A 26 9.58 4.51 15.28
N GLU A 27 8.63 5.14 14.59
CA GLU A 27 8.37 4.89 13.17
C GLU A 27 9.39 5.68 12.34
N MET A 28 10.10 4.98 11.47
CA MET A 28 11.16 5.50 10.62
C MET A 28 10.79 5.24 9.17
N PHE A 29 10.99 6.21 8.29
CA PHE A 29 10.83 5.99 6.86
C PHE A 29 12.15 5.54 6.24
N VAL A 30 12.13 4.45 5.46
CA VAL A 30 13.30 3.74 4.90
C VAL A 30 13.45 3.99 3.39
N GLY A 31 12.50 4.70 2.74
CA GLY A 31 12.41 4.86 1.28
C GLY A 31 12.62 6.27 0.71
N ASN A 32 12.96 6.33 -0.59
CA ASN A 32 13.66 7.40 -1.34
C ASN A 32 13.06 8.83 -1.34
N ARG A 33 13.86 9.80 -0.87
CA ARG A 33 14.20 11.15 -1.39
C ARG A 33 13.22 11.98 -2.26
N GLN A 34 11.90 11.78 -2.21
CA GLN A 34 10.96 12.57 -3.02
C GLN A 34 10.09 13.56 -2.23
N SER A 35 10.27 13.67 -0.92
CA SER A 35 9.66 14.75 -0.12
C SER A 35 10.75 15.66 0.46
N PRO A 36 11.06 16.81 -0.17
CA PRO A 36 12.06 17.76 0.33
C PRO A 36 11.70 18.44 1.67
N SER A 37 10.54 18.10 2.25
CA SER A 37 9.97 18.74 3.44
C SER A 37 9.88 17.85 4.68
N ARG A 38 10.42 16.61 4.66
CA ARG A 38 10.47 15.76 5.85
C ARG A 38 11.88 15.22 6.06
N MET A 39 12.52 15.68 7.13
CA MET A 39 13.85 15.24 7.56
C MET A 39 13.83 13.73 7.74
N VAL A 40 14.74 13.03 7.06
CA VAL A 40 15.16 11.69 7.48
C VAL A 40 15.69 11.89 8.90
N GLN A 41 14.98 11.39 9.91
CA GLN A 41 15.48 11.42 11.28
C GLN A 41 16.63 10.43 11.35
N ASP A 42 17.85 10.96 11.29
CA ASP A 42 19.08 10.24 11.55
C ASP A 42 19.06 9.80 13.01
N THR A 43 18.41 8.66 13.26
CA THR A 43 18.15 8.18 14.60
C THR A 43 19.33 7.31 15.00
N GLU A 44 20.12 7.81 15.95
CA GLU A 44 21.23 7.05 16.50
C GLU A 44 20.69 5.80 17.22
N LEU A 45 21.14 4.63 16.76
CA LEU A 45 20.75 3.33 17.31
C LEU A 45 21.45 3.10 18.66
N GLN A 46 20.72 2.59 19.63
CA GLN A 46 21.23 2.26 20.96
C GLN A 46 21.36 0.74 21.14
N PRO A 47 22.31 0.27 21.96
CA PRO A 47 22.40 -1.15 22.32
C PRO A 47 21.08 -1.64 22.92
N GLY A 48 20.49 -2.68 22.32
CA GLY A 48 19.19 -3.24 22.72
C GLY A 48 18.00 -2.81 21.87
N ASP A 49 18.20 -1.93 20.87
CA ASP A 49 17.18 -1.60 19.88
C ASP A 49 16.88 -2.80 18.96
N VAL A 50 15.60 -3.00 18.66
CA VAL A 50 15.12 -3.99 17.68
C VAL A 50 14.46 -3.26 16.52
N VAL A 51 15.00 -3.41 15.32
CA VAL A 51 14.40 -2.84 14.09
C VAL A 51 13.53 -3.89 13.42
N PHE A 52 12.26 -3.55 13.22
CA PHE A 52 11.27 -4.40 12.57
C PHE A 52 10.74 -3.72 11.31
N LEU A 53 10.72 -4.43 10.19
CA LEU A 53 10.10 -3.99 8.94
C LEU A 53 8.75 -4.71 8.81
N PRO A 54 7.62 -4.07 9.15
CA PRO A 54 6.31 -4.66 8.93
C PRO A 54 6.09 -4.92 7.44
N GLN A 55 5.29 -5.97 7.14
CA GLN A 55 4.78 -6.19 5.79
C GLN A 55 4.02 -4.94 5.33
N ALA A 56 4.29 -4.47 4.12
CA ALA A 56 3.55 -3.36 3.55
C ALA A 56 2.06 -3.72 3.50
N PRO A 57 1.16 -2.81 3.90
CA PRO A 57 -0.26 -3.01 3.67
C PRO A 57 -0.51 -3.23 2.18
N ARG A 58 -1.38 -4.18 1.83
CA ARG A 58 -1.64 -4.56 0.43
C ARG A 58 -3.09 -4.31 0.04
N PHE A 59 -3.31 -4.07 -1.25
CA PHE A 59 -4.61 -4.18 -1.91
C PHE A 59 -4.54 -5.29 -2.96
N TYR A 60 -5.71 -5.75 -3.40
CA TYR A 60 -5.83 -6.83 -4.37
C TYR A 60 -6.57 -6.32 -5.61
N ILE A 61 -6.14 -6.77 -6.78
CA ILE A 61 -6.82 -6.46 -8.04
C ILE A 61 -6.94 -7.70 -8.92
N TYR A 62 -8.12 -7.90 -9.49
CA TYR A 62 -8.41 -9.04 -10.37
C TYR A 62 -9.51 -8.71 -11.40
N GLY A 63 -9.73 -9.64 -12.34
CA GLY A 63 -10.64 -9.45 -13.47
C GLY A 63 -9.89 -9.01 -14.72
N GLU A 64 -10.48 -8.10 -15.50
CA GLU A 64 -9.96 -7.63 -16.79
C GLU A 64 -8.82 -6.60 -16.64
N VAL A 65 -7.73 -7.01 -16.01
CA VAL A 65 -6.45 -6.28 -15.89
C VAL A 65 -5.30 -7.11 -16.43
N ARG A 66 -4.22 -6.47 -16.88
CA ARG A 66 -3.06 -7.19 -17.45
C ARG A 66 -2.26 -7.97 -16.40
N GLY A 67 -2.22 -7.48 -15.17
CA GLY A 67 -1.50 -8.04 -14.04
C GLY A 67 -2.42 -8.16 -12.82
N PRO A 68 -3.22 -9.23 -12.71
CA PRO A 68 -3.96 -9.49 -11.48
C PRO A 68 -3.01 -9.90 -10.35
N GLY A 69 -3.31 -9.51 -9.12
CA GLY A 69 -2.47 -9.86 -7.97
C GLY A 69 -2.62 -8.94 -6.77
N ALA A 70 -1.68 -9.10 -5.83
CA ALA A 70 -1.59 -8.31 -4.61
C ALA A 70 -0.46 -7.28 -4.73
N TYR A 71 -0.77 -6.01 -4.43
CA TYR A 71 0.13 -4.88 -4.61
C TYR A 71 0.24 -4.08 -3.31
N PRO A 72 1.40 -3.47 -3.02
CA PRO A 72 1.54 -2.60 -1.85
C PRO A 72 0.68 -1.34 -1.98
N VAL A 73 0.12 -0.88 -0.87
CA VAL A 73 -0.59 0.40 -0.78
C VAL A 73 0.41 1.50 -0.46
N GLU A 74 0.57 2.42 -1.40
CA GLU A 74 1.40 3.62 -1.22
C GLU A 74 0.58 4.82 -0.72
N HIS A 75 1.27 5.84 -0.19
CA HIS A 75 0.61 7.06 0.24
C HIS A 75 -0.08 7.77 -0.94
N GLY A 76 -1.37 8.06 -0.78
CA GLY A 76 -2.15 8.73 -1.82
C GLY A 76 -2.48 7.85 -3.04
N LEU A 77 -2.38 6.52 -2.92
CA LEU A 77 -2.75 5.60 -3.99
C LEU A 77 -4.22 5.78 -4.42
N THR A 78 -4.43 5.97 -5.72
CA THR A 78 -5.75 6.07 -6.35
C THR A 78 -6.04 4.82 -7.18
N VAL A 79 -7.32 4.59 -7.51
CA VAL A 79 -7.74 3.48 -8.40
C VAL A 79 -7.02 3.55 -9.75
N MET A 80 -6.86 4.73 -10.34
CA MET A 80 -6.11 4.92 -11.59
C MET A 80 -4.65 4.45 -11.48
N ARG A 81 -3.98 4.81 -10.38
CA ARG A 81 -2.59 4.43 -10.15
C ARG A 81 -2.47 2.94 -9.84
N ALA A 82 -3.42 2.38 -9.09
CA ALA A 82 -3.53 0.94 -8.85
C ALA A 82 -3.68 0.13 -10.15
N LEU A 83 -4.54 0.58 -11.07
CA LEU A 83 -4.69 -0.04 -12.39
C LEU A 83 -3.39 0.04 -13.20
N SER A 84 -2.67 1.15 -13.11
CA SER A 84 -1.40 1.34 -13.80
C SER A 84 -0.32 0.39 -13.26
N LEU A 85 -0.27 0.17 -11.93
CA LEU A 85 0.60 -0.84 -11.29
C LEU A 85 0.25 -2.26 -11.76
N ALA A 86 -1.03 -2.52 -12.03
CA ALA A 86 -1.53 -3.77 -12.61
C ALA A 86 -1.29 -3.89 -14.14
N GLY A 87 -0.49 -3.02 -14.75
CA GLY A 87 -0.21 -3.05 -16.19
C GLY A 87 -1.33 -2.50 -17.08
N GLY A 88 -2.34 -1.86 -16.46
CA GLY A 88 -3.51 -1.33 -17.13
C GLY A 88 -4.63 -2.36 -17.33
N LEU A 89 -5.72 -1.87 -17.91
CA LEU A 89 -6.88 -2.67 -18.28
C LEU A 89 -6.57 -3.56 -19.50
N THR A 90 -7.26 -4.70 -19.61
CA THR A 90 -7.25 -5.48 -20.87
C THR A 90 -8.13 -4.80 -21.92
N GLU A 91 -8.04 -5.25 -23.17
CA GLU A 91 -8.92 -4.77 -24.25
C GLU A 91 -10.40 -5.11 -24.04
N ARG A 92 -10.68 -6.11 -23.19
CA ARG A 92 -12.05 -6.53 -22.87
C ARG A 92 -12.62 -5.84 -21.64
N ALA A 93 -11.83 -5.04 -20.94
CA ALA A 93 -12.26 -4.38 -19.71
C ALA A 93 -13.32 -3.31 -19.96
N SER A 94 -14.15 -3.07 -18.95
CA SER A 94 -15.04 -1.92 -18.92
C SER A 94 -14.54 -0.87 -17.93
N GLU A 95 -14.13 0.29 -18.45
CA GLU A 95 -13.71 1.44 -17.63
C GLU A 95 -14.82 1.97 -16.73
N SER A 96 -16.08 1.81 -17.16
CA SER A 96 -17.23 2.20 -16.36
C SER A 96 -17.58 1.15 -15.32
N ARG A 97 -17.02 -0.07 -15.39
CA ARG A 97 -17.30 -1.22 -14.52
C ARG A 97 -16.14 -1.71 -13.67
N ILE A 98 -15.77 -0.86 -12.71
CA ILE A 98 -14.77 -1.18 -11.69
C ILE A 98 -15.44 -1.12 -10.33
N ASP A 99 -15.47 -2.26 -9.64
CA ASP A 99 -16.02 -2.37 -8.30
C ASP A 99 -14.88 -2.46 -7.28
N LEU A 100 -15.10 -1.89 -6.10
CA LEU A 100 -14.20 -2.00 -4.96
C LEU A 100 -14.96 -2.56 -3.77
N ASN A 101 -14.42 -3.64 -3.21
CA ASN A 101 -14.87 -4.19 -1.95
C ASN A 101 -13.91 -3.71 -0.85
N ARG A 102 -14.45 -3.00 0.13
CA ARG A 102 -13.71 -2.52 1.29
C ARG A 102 -14.27 -3.14 2.56
N THR A 103 -13.39 -3.77 3.33
CA THR A 103 -13.72 -4.26 4.67
C THR A 103 -13.48 -3.16 5.69
N ASP A 104 -14.51 -2.80 6.44
CA ASP A 104 -14.37 -1.90 7.58
C ASP A 104 -13.58 -2.61 8.69
N VAL A 105 -12.51 -1.98 9.15
CA VAL A 105 -11.60 -2.57 10.15
C VAL A 105 -12.19 -2.62 11.56
N VAL A 106 -13.24 -1.85 11.83
CA VAL A 106 -13.93 -1.77 13.13
C VAL A 106 -15.12 -2.72 13.16
N THR A 107 -15.95 -2.72 12.13
CA THR A 107 -17.19 -3.52 12.12
C THR A 107 -17.02 -4.88 11.44
N GLY A 108 -16.02 -5.02 10.56
CA GLY A 108 -15.82 -6.21 9.72
C GLY A 108 -16.76 -6.24 8.49
N ASP A 109 -17.59 -5.21 8.30
CA ASP A 109 -18.54 -5.17 7.19
C ASP A 109 -17.82 -4.97 5.85
N ILE A 110 -18.26 -5.70 4.83
CA ILE A 110 -17.75 -5.54 3.47
C ILE A 110 -18.70 -4.63 2.70
N THR A 111 -18.19 -3.47 2.29
CA THR A 111 -18.89 -2.54 1.42
C THR A 111 -18.43 -2.73 -0.02
N LYS A 112 -19.36 -3.11 -0.90
CA LYS A 112 -19.14 -3.13 -2.34
C LYS A 112 -19.61 -1.80 -2.93
N GLN A 113 -18.73 -1.09 -3.61
CA GLN A 113 -19.06 0.18 -4.25
C GLN A 113 -18.48 0.29 -5.65
N ARG A 114 -19.16 1.08 -6.48
CA ARG A 114 -18.66 1.50 -7.78
C ARG A 114 -17.64 2.61 -7.58
N VAL A 115 -16.44 2.46 -8.13
CA VAL A 115 -15.37 3.46 -7.94
C VAL A 115 -15.14 4.33 -9.15
N LYS A 116 -14.70 5.56 -8.87
CA LYS A 116 -14.11 6.47 -9.84
C LYS A 116 -12.60 6.29 -9.83
N LEU A 117 -11.96 6.61 -10.95
CA LEU A 117 -10.50 6.51 -11.11
C LEU A 117 -9.71 7.35 -10.07
N GLY A 118 -10.30 8.43 -9.55
CA GLY A 118 -9.69 9.29 -8.53
C GLY A 118 -9.89 8.81 -7.09
N ASP A 119 -10.67 7.76 -6.85
CA ASP A 119 -10.95 7.29 -5.49
C ASP A 119 -9.70 6.69 -4.85
N LYS A 120 -9.57 6.89 -3.53
CA LYS A 120 -8.42 6.40 -2.77
C LYS A 120 -8.55 4.90 -2.50
N VAL A 121 -7.45 4.18 -2.71
CA VAL A 121 -7.30 2.78 -2.37
C VAL A 121 -6.72 2.69 -0.95
N GLN A 122 -7.29 1.79 -0.15
CA GLN A 122 -6.94 1.53 1.24
C GLN A 122 -6.38 0.12 1.41
N PRO A 123 -5.63 -0.13 2.49
CA PRO A 123 -5.22 -1.47 2.87
C PRO A 123 -6.41 -2.43 2.96
N GLY A 124 -6.27 -3.62 2.37
CA GLY A 124 -7.31 -4.64 2.35
C GLY A 124 -8.38 -4.46 1.27
N ASP A 125 -8.35 -3.38 0.49
CA ASP A 125 -9.27 -3.21 -0.63
C ASP A 125 -9.09 -4.30 -1.67
N VAL A 126 -10.21 -4.73 -2.24
CA VAL A 126 -10.26 -5.67 -3.36
C VAL A 126 -10.94 -4.98 -4.54
N ILE A 127 -10.18 -4.73 -5.61
CA ILE A 127 -10.64 -4.10 -6.84
C ILE A 127 -10.96 -5.19 -7.86
N HIS A 128 -12.18 -5.16 -8.38
CA HIS A 128 -12.64 -6.05 -9.44
C HIS A 128 -12.94 -5.25 -10.70
N VAL A 129 -12.31 -5.64 -11.81
CA VAL A 129 -12.56 -5.06 -13.14
C VAL A 129 -13.39 -6.03 -13.96
N ASP A 130 -14.61 -5.60 -14.32
CA ASP A 130 -15.49 -6.42 -15.13
C ASP A 130 -15.15 -6.37 -16.63
N GLU A 131 -15.58 -7.41 -17.35
CA GLU A 131 -15.64 -7.42 -18.81
C GLU A 131 -16.69 -6.44 -19.36
N ARG A 132 -16.40 -5.87 -20.52
CA ARG A 132 -17.32 -5.08 -21.33
C ARG A 132 -18.36 -6.01 -21.94
N LEU A 133 -19.62 -5.81 -21.57
CA LEU A 133 -20.75 -6.43 -22.24
C LEU A 133 -21.04 -5.58 -23.47
N PHE A 134 -20.68 -6.12 -24.65
CA PHE A 134 -21.07 -5.71 -26.01
C PHE A 134 -21.36 -4.20 -26.25
#